data_AF-A0A1H2EE74-F1
#
_entry.id   AF-A0A1H2EE74-F1
#
_cell.length_a   1.000
_cell.length_b   1.000
_cell.length_c   1.000
_cell.angle_alpha   90.00
_cell.angle_beta   90.00
_cell.angle_gamma   90.00
#
_symmetry.space_group_name_H-M   'P 1'
#
loop_
_entity.id
_entity.type
_entity.pdbx_description
1 polymer ?
#
loop_
_entity_poly.entity_id
_entity_poly.type
_entity_poly.pdbx_seq_one_letter_code
_entity_poly.pdbx_strand_id
1 'polypeptide(L)'
;MFGIKYIKAQPNTYFLQYKKGKVIREGTGISFFYFAPVSSLVAIPMASMDLSFVFNEVTSDFQDLCIQGDVSYRIIEPRKLAQLLNFSLTPDTQSYISEDPEKLSKKNYQSNSGINKVSDTAFAPEKGTSGI
;
A
#
# COMPACT_ATOMS: atom_id res chain seq x y z
N MET A 1 -10.95 20.90 -26.91
CA MET A 1 -10.15 19.66 -26.96
C MET A 1 -11.07 18.49 -26.64
N PHE A 2 -11.23 17.51 -27.54
CA PHE A 2 -12.39 16.59 -27.58
C PHE A 2 -12.54 15.57 -26.44
N GLY A 3 -11.77 15.62 -25.35
CA GLY A 3 -11.94 14.77 -24.16
C GLY A 3 -11.78 13.26 -24.37
N ILE A 4 -11.69 12.80 -25.62
CA ILE A 4 -11.43 11.41 -26.00
C ILE A 4 -9.94 11.17 -25.97
N LYS A 5 -9.52 10.15 -25.22
CA LYS A 5 -8.13 9.70 -25.12
C LYS A 5 -8.05 8.22 -25.50
N TYR A 6 -6.91 7.83 -26.04
CA TYR A 6 -6.61 6.44 -26.35
C TYR A 6 -5.68 5.87 -25.29
N ILE A 7 -5.92 4.63 -24.88
CA ILE A 7 -4.99 3.90 -24.02
C ILE A 7 -4.77 2.48 -24.55
N LYS A 8 -3.54 2.02 -24.40
CA LYS A 8 -3.11 0.67 -24.73
C LYS A 8 -2.51 0.04 -23.49
N ALA A 9 -3.14 -1.03 -23.01
CA ALA A 9 -2.61 -1.81 -21.92
C ALA A 9 -1.43 -2.66 -22.40
N GLN A 10 -0.41 -2.76 -21.54
CA GLN A 10 0.62 -3.76 -21.70
C GLN A 10 0.08 -5.14 -21.26
N PRO A 11 0.60 -6.26 -21.78
CA PRO A 11 0.13 -7.60 -21.42
C PRO A 11 0.31 -7.94 -19.93
N ASN A 12 1.29 -7.31 -19.28
CA ASN A 12 1.62 -7.46 -17.86
C ASN A 12 0.86 -6.48 -16.95
N THR A 13 -0.10 -5.72 -17.48
CA THR A 13 -0.86 -4.72 -16.72
C THR A 13 -2.36 -4.96 -16.89
N TYR A 14 -3.06 -5.08 -15.77
CA TYR A 14 -4.51 -5.22 -15.72
C TYR A 14 -5.16 -3.84 -15.65
N PHE A 15 -6.04 -3.52 -16.59
CA PHE A 15 -6.78 -2.27 -16.59
C PHE A 15 -8.20 -2.46 -16.09
N LEU A 16 -8.70 -1.48 -15.34
CA LEU A 16 -10.12 -1.31 -15.06
C LEU A 16 -10.56 0.08 -15.48
N GLN A 17 -11.64 0.14 -16.24
CA GLN A 17 -12.32 1.38 -16.58
C GLN A 17 -13.57 1.54 -15.75
N TYR A 18 -13.59 2.58 -14.92
CA TYR A 18 -14.74 3.01 -14.15
C TYR A 18 -15.45 4.17 -14.84
N LYS A 19 -16.78 4.12 -14.88
CA LYS A 19 -17.62 5.23 -15.32
C LYS A 19 -18.88 5.21 -14.48
N LYS A 20 -19.22 6.36 -13.87
CA LYS A 20 -20.35 6.48 -12.93
C LYS A 20 -20.31 5.41 -11.81
N GLY A 21 -19.11 5.13 -11.28
CA GLY A 21 -18.92 4.16 -10.18
C GLY A 21 -19.03 2.69 -10.56
N LYS A 22 -19.22 2.34 -11.84
CA LYS A 22 -19.27 0.94 -12.31
C LYS A 22 -18.10 0.62 -13.22
N VAL A 23 -17.59 -0.61 -13.13
CA VAL A 23 -16.60 -1.14 -14.07
C VAL A 23 -17.31 -1.44 -15.39
N ILE A 24 -16.88 -0.79 -16.47
CA ILE A 24 -17.42 -1.04 -17.82
C ILE A 24 -16.51 -1.95 -18.63
N ARG A 25 -15.19 -1.86 -18.41
CA ARG A 25 -14.19 -2.67 -19.11
C ARG A 25 -13.09 -3.07 -18.15
N GLU A 26 -12.65 -4.31 -18.26
CA GLU A 26 -11.49 -4.82 -17.52
C GLU A 26 -10.74 -5.87 -18.35
N GLY A 27 -9.43 -6.02 -18.10
CA GLY A 27 -8.61 -7.05 -18.74
C GLY A 27 -7.14 -6.69 -18.89
N THR A 28 -6.34 -7.66 -19.32
CA THR A 28 -4.92 -7.50 -19.66
C THR A 28 -4.73 -7.28 -21.16
N GLY A 29 -3.74 -6.48 -21.57
CA GLY A 29 -3.42 -6.30 -22.99
C GLY A 29 -4.51 -5.65 -23.85
N ILE A 30 -5.57 -5.13 -23.25
CA ILE A 30 -6.66 -4.44 -23.95
C ILE A 30 -6.27 -3.04 -24.42
N SER A 31 -6.82 -2.60 -25.55
CA SER A 31 -6.69 -1.22 -26.00
C SER A 31 -8.07 -0.63 -26.29
N PHE A 32 -8.28 0.64 -25.92
CA PHE A 32 -9.56 1.30 -26.14
C PHE A 32 -9.47 2.83 -26.08
N PHE A 33 -10.45 3.47 -26.72
CA PHE A 33 -10.74 4.88 -26.55
C PHE A 33 -11.69 5.09 -25.36
N TYR A 34 -11.45 6.15 -24.59
CA TYR A 34 -12.27 6.53 -23.44
C TYR A 34 -12.45 8.05 -23.36
N PHE A 35 -13.51 8.48 -22.68
CA PHE A 35 -13.81 9.90 -22.49
C PHE A 35 -13.30 10.35 -21.11
N ALA A 36 -12.13 10.97 -21.08
CA ALA A 36 -11.39 11.35 -19.88
C ALA A 36 -12.22 12.14 -18.83
N PRO A 37 -13.10 13.08 -19.19
CA PRO A 37 -13.86 13.85 -18.18
C PRO A 37 -14.86 13.03 -17.33
N VAL A 38 -15.29 11.85 -17.79
CA VAL A 38 -16.35 11.07 -17.10
C VAL A 38 -15.93 9.66 -16.73
N SER A 39 -14.69 9.27 -17.03
CA SER A 39 -14.19 7.93 -16.74
C SER A 39 -12.89 7.99 -15.99
N SER A 40 -12.78 7.12 -15.00
CA SER A 40 -11.55 6.87 -14.25
C SER A 40 -10.93 5.58 -14.75
N LEU A 41 -9.61 5.59 -14.88
CA LEU A 41 -8.85 4.41 -15.27
C LEU A 41 -8.02 3.95 -14.09
N VAL A 42 -7.92 2.64 -13.90
CA VAL A 42 -7.10 2.00 -12.90
C VAL A 42 -6.17 1.02 -13.62
N ALA A 43 -4.88 1.08 -13.32
CA ALA A 43 -3.89 0.18 -13.91
C ALA A 43 -3.16 -0.57 -12.80
N ILE A 44 -3.17 -1.89 -12.86
CA ILE A 44 -2.56 -2.73 -11.83
C ILE A 44 -1.46 -3.56 -12.49
N PRO A 45 -0.19 -3.40 -12.09
CA PRO A 45 0.88 -4.24 -12.60
C PRO A 45 0.63 -5.67 -12.12
N MET A 46 0.64 -6.63 -13.06
CA MET A 46 0.60 -8.07 -12.77
C MET A 46 1.98 -8.73 -12.88
N ALA A 47 2.99 -7.94 -13.22
CA ALA A 47 4.39 -8.37 -13.23
C ALA A 47 4.85 -8.75 -11.81
N SER A 48 5.87 -9.61 -11.74
CA SER A 48 6.57 -9.86 -10.48
C SER A 48 7.31 -8.58 -10.07
N MET A 49 7.19 -8.19 -8.82
CA MET A 49 7.86 -7.04 -8.24
C MET A 49 8.66 -7.50 -7.03
N ASP A 50 9.84 -6.94 -6.86
CA ASP A 50 10.71 -7.21 -5.73
C ASP A 50 10.62 -6.05 -4.73
N LEU A 51 10.53 -6.38 -3.44
CA LEU A 51 10.51 -5.43 -2.34
C LEU A 51 11.64 -5.76 -1.36
N SER A 52 12.60 -4.86 -1.25
CA SER A 52 13.64 -4.89 -0.23
C SER A 52 13.11 -4.26 1.06
N PHE A 53 13.39 -4.90 2.19
CA PHE A 53 12.97 -4.41 3.50
C PHE A 53 14.13 -4.47 4.51
N VAL A 54 14.05 -3.58 5.50
CA VAL A 54 14.91 -3.55 6.68
C VAL A 54 14.03 -3.36 7.90
N PHE A 55 14.06 -4.31 8.84
CA PHE A 55 13.38 -4.22 10.13
C PHE A 55 14.41 -4.08 11.24
N ASN A 56 14.20 -3.11 12.13
CA ASN A 56 14.99 -2.95 13.33
C ASN A 56 14.07 -3.23 14.52
N GLU A 57 14.28 -4.34 15.20
CA GLU A 57 13.45 -4.77 16.32
C GLU A 57 14.32 -5.02 17.56
N VAL A 58 13.75 -4.77 18.73
CA VAL A 58 14.42 -5.03 20.00
C VAL A 58 13.91 -6.34 20.56
N THR A 59 14.80 -7.26 20.89
CA THR A 59 14.46 -8.55 21.49
C THR A 59 14.00 -8.39 22.94
N SER A 60 13.41 -9.45 23.51
CA SER A 60 12.99 -9.48 24.92
C SER A 60 14.13 -9.26 25.92
N ASP A 61 15.37 -9.52 25.49
CA ASP A 61 16.60 -9.30 26.26
C ASP A 61 17.33 -7.98 25.88
N PHE A 62 16.60 -7.03 25.29
CA PHE A 62 17.07 -5.68 24.98
C PHE A 62 18.26 -5.62 24.00
N GLN A 63 18.34 -6.56 23.07
CA GLN A 63 19.31 -6.52 21.99
C GLN A 63 18.68 -5.91 20.73
N ASP A 64 19.39 -5.01 20.07
CA ASP A 64 19.00 -4.46 18.78
C ASP A 64 19.28 -5.49 17.67
N LEU A 65 18.24 -5.92 16.96
CA LEU A 65 18.36 -6.79 15.78
C LEU A 65 17.96 -6.03 14.52
N CYS A 66 18.79 -6.13 13.48
CA CYS A 66 18.50 -5.63 12.14
C CYS A 66 18.29 -6.82 11.20
N ILE A 67 17.09 -6.94 10.63
CA ILE A 67 16.73 -7.97 9.65
C ILE A 67 16.57 -7.30 8.30
N GLN A 68 17.43 -7.66 7.35
CA GLN A 68 17.34 -7.20 5.96
C GLN A 68 16.97 -8.37 5.05
N GLY A 69 16.13 -8.12 4.05
CA GLY A 69 15.77 -9.15 3.09
C GLY A 69 14.99 -8.60 1.90
N ASP A 70 14.77 -9.48 0.93
CA ASP A 70 14.01 -9.20 -0.28
C ASP A 70 12.83 -10.15 -0.38
N VAL A 71 11.66 -9.62 -0.75
CA VAL A 71 10.46 -10.40 -1.06
C VAL A 71 10.01 -10.12 -2.49
N SER A 72 9.97 -11.16 -3.31
CA SER A 72 9.33 -11.12 -4.62
C SER A 72 7.84 -11.45 -4.48
N TYR A 73 6.97 -10.59 -4.97
CA TYR A 73 5.53 -10.83 -4.98
C TYR A 73 4.92 -10.56 -6.36
N ARG A 74 3.77 -11.17 -6.62
CA ARG A 74 2.95 -10.92 -7.82
C ARG A 74 1.48 -10.86 -7.47
N ILE A 75 0.74 -10.06 -8.23
CA ILE A 75 -0.69 -9.88 -8.01
C ILE A 75 -1.46 -10.94 -8.81
N ILE A 76 -2.22 -11.78 -8.09
CA ILE A 76 -3.06 -12.84 -8.67
C ILE A 76 -4.47 -12.32 -8.96
N GLU A 77 -5.04 -11.54 -8.04
CA GLU A 77 -6.41 -11.02 -8.12
C GLU A 77 -6.44 -9.48 -8.16
N PRO A 78 -6.21 -8.87 -9.34
CA PRO A 78 -6.12 -7.40 -9.46
C PRO A 78 -7.43 -6.70 -9.11
N ARG A 79 -8.58 -7.34 -9.34
CA ARG A 79 -9.90 -6.76 -9.06
C ARG A 79 -10.12 -6.49 -7.57
N LYS A 80 -9.70 -7.40 -6.68
CA LYS A 80 -9.80 -7.18 -5.23
C LYS A 80 -8.81 -6.11 -4.77
N LEU A 81 -7.61 -6.11 -5.35
CA LEU A 81 -6.58 -5.14 -5.05
C LEU A 81 -7.00 -3.70 -5.42
N ALA A 82 -7.71 -3.52 -6.54
CA ALA A 82 -8.31 -2.24 -6.94
C ALA A 82 -9.34 -1.68 -5.93
N GLN A 83 -9.97 -2.54 -5.12
CA GLN A 83 -10.92 -2.12 -4.09
C GLN A 83 -10.23 -1.72 -2.79
N LEU A 84 -9.05 -2.28 -2.52
CA LEU A 84 -8.28 -2.06 -1.29
C LEU A 84 -7.36 -0.84 -1.39
N LEU A 85 -6.82 -0.58 -2.59
CA LEU A 85 -5.80 0.42 -2.82
C LEU A 85 -6.11 1.23 -4.09
N ASN A 86 -5.73 2.51 -4.09
CA ASN A 86 -6.06 3.40 -5.18
C ASN A 86 -5.01 3.33 -6.31
N PHE A 87 -5.27 2.53 -7.34
CA PHE A 87 -4.41 2.42 -8.54
C PHE A 87 -4.88 3.31 -9.70
N SER A 88 -5.61 4.39 -9.41
CA SER A 88 -6.19 5.25 -10.46
C SER A 88 -5.13 6.04 -11.21
N LEU A 89 -5.27 6.18 -12.53
CA LEU A 89 -4.39 6.95 -13.41
C LEU A 89 -4.94 8.36 -13.67
N THR A 90 -4.03 9.32 -13.74
CA THR A 90 -4.33 10.72 -14.01
C THR A 90 -4.73 10.84 -15.47
N PRO A 91 -5.85 11.53 -15.79
CA PRO A 91 -6.30 11.65 -17.16
C PRO A 91 -5.24 12.26 -18.08
N ASP A 92 -4.38 13.16 -17.58
CA ASP A 92 -3.44 13.95 -18.39
C ASP A 92 -2.08 13.30 -18.64
N THR A 93 -1.49 12.65 -17.64
CA THR A 93 -0.09 12.18 -17.70
C THR A 93 0.07 10.67 -17.77
N GLN A 94 -1.01 9.88 -17.77
CA GLN A 94 -0.95 8.42 -17.58
C GLN A 94 -0.13 8.00 -16.32
N SER A 95 0.11 8.94 -15.40
CA SER A 95 0.78 8.72 -14.12
C SER A 95 -0.25 8.31 -13.08
N TYR A 96 0.13 7.48 -12.11
CA TYR A 96 -0.75 7.17 -10.99
C TYR A 96 -1.15 8.45 -10.24
N ILE A 97 -2.44 8.56 -9.90
CA ILE A 97 -3.01 9.67 -9.11
C ILE A 97 -2.58 9.53 -7.65
N SER A 98 -2.36 8.31 -7.19
CA SER A 98 -1.92 8.03 -5.83
C SER A 98 -0.49 7.50 -5.83
N GLU A 99 0.19 7.73 -4.71
CA GLU A 99 1.47 7.11 -4.38
C GLU A 99 1.29 5.71 -3.77
N ASP A 100 0.05 5.21 -3.64
CA ASP A 100 -0.23 3.89 -3.04
C ASP A 100 0.42 2.72 -3.79
N PRO A 101 0.57 2.73 -5.14
CA PRO A 101 1.39 1.77 -5.87
C PRO A 101 2.85 1.80 -5.43
N GLU A 102 3.39 2.99 -5.14
CA GLU A 102 4.75 3.12 -4.62
C GLU A 102 4.83 2.71 -3.15
N LYS A 103 3.80 2.93 -2.33
CA LYS A 103 3.76 2.46 -0.94
C LYS A 103 3.78 0.93 -0.82
N LEU A 104 3.28 0.20 -1.81
CA LEU A 104 3.48 -1.25 -1.90
C LEU A 104 4.94 -1.63 -2.16
N SER A 105 5.73 -0.77 -2.79
CA SER A 105 7.16 -0.99 -3.07
C SER A 105 8.10 -0.39 -2.01
N LYS A 106 7.69 0.70 -1.36
CA LYS A 106 8.50 1.54 -0.45
C LYS A 106 7.95 1.52 0.97
N LYS A 107 7.44 0.40 1.45
CA LYS A 107 7.17 0.28 2.89
C LYS A 107 8.51 0.03 3.59
N ASN A 108 9.27 1.12 3.76
CA ASN A 108 10.25 1.20 4.83
C ASN A 108 9.45 1.03 6.11
N TYR A 109 9.40 -0.19 6.63
CA TYR A 109 8.80 -0.47 7.92
C TYR A 109 9.69 0.17 8.99
N GLN A 110 9.50 1.46 9.23
CA GLN A 110 9.83 2.04 10.53
C GLN A 110 8.78 1.49 11.48
N SER A 111 9.14 0.40 12.17
CA SER A 111 8.47 -0.02 13.40
C SER A 111 8.47 1.20 14.32
N ASN A 112 7.33 1.89 14.41
CA ASN A 112 7.10 2.84 15.47
C ASN A 112 7.11 1.99 16.73
N SER A 113 8.19 2.05 17.51
CA SER A 113 8.27 1.51 18.86
C SER A 113 7.18 2.18 19.70
N GLY A 114 5.97 1.64 19.59
CA GLY A 114 4.84 1.99 20.42
C GLY A 114 5.19 1.58 21.84
N ILE A 115 5.56 2.57 22.64
CA ILE A 115 5.67 2.49 24.08
C ILE A 115 4.28 2.08 24.62
N ASN A 116 3.98 0.78 24.63
CA ASN A 116 2.95 0.23 25.50
C ASN A 116 3.62 -0.02 26.86
N LYS A 117 3.88 1.06 27.59
CA LYS A 117 4.19 1.01 29.02
C LYS A 117 2.86 0.85 29.77
N VAL A 118 2.28 -0.35 29.71
CA VAL A 118 1.24 -0.77 30.64
C VAL A 118 1.79 -1.94 31.44
N SER A 119 2.38 -1.61 32.59
CA SER A 119 2.56 -2.54 33.71
C SER A 119 2.64 -1.71 34.98
N ASP A 120 1.49 -1.62 35.64
CA ASP A 120 1.31 -1.83 37.07
C ASP A 120 2.50 -1.50 37.97
N THR A 121 2.56 -0.26 38.45
CA THR A 121 3.13 0.03 39.77
C THR A 121 2.03 -0.07 40.82
N ALA A 122 1.59 -1.29 41.11
CA ALA A 122 1.06 -1.62 42.42
C ALA A 122 2.26 -1.82 43.35
N PHE A 123 2.73 -0.75 43.98
CA PHE A 123 3.62 -0.85 45.14
C PHE A 123 3.23 0.23 46.15
N ALA A 124 2.39 -0.18 47.10
CA ALA A 124 2.11 0.59 48.30
C ALA A 124 3.33 0.55 49.22
N PRO A 125 3.86 1.69 49.71
CA PRO A 125 4.79 1.66 50.82
C PRO A 125 4.02 1.65 52.16
N GLU A 126 4.23 0.59 52.95
CA GLU A 126 3.90 0.56 54.37
C GLU A 126 4.50 1.78 55.07
N LYS A 127 3.65 2.61 55.69
CA LYS A 127 4.10 3.64 56.62
C LYS A 127 4.46 2.98 57.95
N GLY A 128 5.74 2.71 58.12
CA GLY A 128 6.34 2.44 59.42
C GLY A 128 6.26 3.68 60.31
N THR A 129 5.57 3.51 61.44
CA THR A 129 5.30 4.45 62.51
C THR A 129 6.60 4.93 63.19
N SER A 130 6.78 6.25 63.33
CA SER A 130 7.70 6.85 64.28
C SER A 130 6.90 7.52 65.40
N GLY A 131 7.16 7.12 66.64
CA GLY A 131 6.48 7.67 67.81
C GLY A 131 7.14 7.22 69.10
N ILE A 132 7.99 8.12 69.62
CA ILE A 132 8.36 8.39 71.03
C ILE A 132 9.13 7.28 71.77
#